data_AF-A0A820BRV4-F1
#
_entry.id   AF-A0A820BRV4-F1
#
_cell.length_a   1.000
_cell.length_b   1.000
_cell.length_c   1.000
_cell.angle_alpha   90.00
_cell.angle_beta   90.00
_cell.angle_gamma   90.00
#
_symmetry.space_group_name_H-M   'P 1'
#
loop_
_entity.id
_entity.type
_entity.pdbx_description
1 polymer ?
#
loop_
_entity_poly.entity_id
_entity_poly.type
_entity_poly.pdbx_seq_one_letter_code
_entity_poly.pdbx_strand_id
1 'polypeptide(L)'
;MKPRLKKLRLYPLDTIDANANRNGNRKYPLILTNVELQSSMIVLNPSIDEVQQLMHELINYVLNIFHGIRKWGEVRIIDSKLIHNYPMHDFSELLPTNDDLELHKLYDDGEENSWQIQQVKTYYNTIANNKELIKLYQNIGNFFIENSLRFEKELEEYYEFRDLWEINKINQAKKFILSNPEYAAIRSIFADFDDTRDSIKRISDSKYVEPFQYLTDKFKSSLFDEIRQLELIFAKYIRIHYRMKFISINDFLKKNEPRLNRQLRDLDDVRFVINTLDTLKENFVLIDHTIDPLE
;
A
#
# COMPACT_ATOMS: atom_id res chain seq x y z
N MET A 1 -24.78 -7.18 39.66
CA MET A 1 -24.75 -6.56 38.31
C MET A 1 -24.09 -7.54 37.35
N LYS A 2 -24.84 -8.13 36.40
CA LYS A 2 -24.27 -9.04 35.39
C LYS A 2 -23.60 -8.21 34.27
N PRO A 3 -22.39 -8.56 33.78
CA PRO A 3 -21.78 -7.83 32.68
C PRO A 3 -22.50 -8.15 31.38
N ARG A 4 -22.86 -7.10 30.62
CA ARG A 4 -23.45 -7.23 29.27
C ARG A 4 -22.34 -7.68 28.31
N LEU A 5 -22.48 -8.88 27.76
CA LEU A 5 -21.68 -9.34 26.62
C LEU A 5 -21.86 -8.34 25.46
N LYS A 6 -20.76 -7.74 25.01
CA LYS A 6 -20.74 -6.93 23.78
C LYS A 6 -21.05 -7.88 22.63
N LYS A 7 -22.27 -7.79 22.06
CA LYS A 7 -22.61 -8.45 20.80
C LYS A 7 -21.60 -7.99 19.75
N LEU A 8 -20.79 -8.93 19.24
CA LEU A 8 -20.04 -8.76 18.00
C LEU A 8 -21.05 -8.39 16.92
N ARG A 9 -21.07 -7.12 16.55
CA ARG A 9 -21.81 -6.66 15.37
C ARG A 9 -20.97 -7.08 14.18
N LEU A 10 -21.32 -8.23 13.61
CA LEU A 10 -20.91 -8.54 12.25
C LEU A 10 -21.49 -7.45 11.36
N TYR A 11 -20.63 -6.67 10.71
CA TYR A 11 -21.07 -5.72 9.72
C TYR A 11 -21.73 -6.50 8.57
N PRO A 12 -22.89 -6.07 8.07
CA PRO A 12 -23.50 -6.68 6.90
C PRO A 12 -22.55 -6.48 5.70
N LEU A 13 -22.45 -7.51 4.87
CA LEU A 13 -21.57 -7.62 3.71
C LEU A 13 -21.96 -6.69 2.54
N ASP A 14 -22.68 -5.61 2.82
CA ASP A 14 -23.36 -4.76 1.83
C ASP A 14 -22.43 -3.69 1.23
N THR A 15 -21.18 -3.58 1.71
CA THR A 15 -20.17 -2.70 1.09
C THR A 15 -19.52 -3.30 -0.17
N ILE A 16 -20.00 -4.46 -0.66
CA ILE A 16 -19.48 -5.13 -1.88
C ILE A 16 -20.37 -4.82 -3.12
N ASP A 17 -21.27 -3.83 -3.02
CA ASP A 17 -22.21 -3.48 -4.09
C ASP A 17 -21.58 -2.84 -5.35
N ALA A 18 -20.25 -2.70 -5.41
CA ALA A 18 -19.55 -2.26 -6.63
C ALA A 18 -19.46 -3.34 -7.72
N ASN A 19 -19.75 -4.62 -7.44
CA ASN A 19 -19.62 -5.73 -8.39
C ASN A 19 -20.93 -6.20 -9.05
N ALA A 20 -21.97 -5.36 -9.07
CA ALA A 20 -23.20 -5.65 -9.82
C ALA A 20 -22.98 -5.45 -11.33
N ASN A 21 -22.54 -6.50 -12.02
CA ASN A 21 -22.47 -6.52 -13.47
C ASN A 21 -23.90 -6.44 -14.06
N ARG A 22 -24.10 -5.74 -15.19
CA ARG A 22 -25.41 -5.53 -15.86
C ARG A 22 -26.13 -6.83 -16.30
N ASN A 23 -25.49 -7.99 -16.12
CA ASN A 23 -25.96 -9.31 -16.54
C ASN A 23 -26.42 -10.24 -15.39
N GLY A 24 -26.73 -9.72 -14.19
CA GLY A 24 -27.43 -10.49 -13.15
C GLY A 24 -26.64 -11.59 -12.42
N ASN A 25 -25.42 -11.93 -12.85
CA ASN A 25 -24.52 -12.80 -12.09
C ASN A 25 -23.72 -11.97 -11.08
N ARG A 26 -24.15 -11.98 -9.81
CA ARG A 26 -23.40 -11.41 -8.69
C ARG A 26 -22.11 -12.20 -8.52
N LYS A 27 -20.97 -11.57 -8.82
CA LYS A 27 -19.64 -12.15 -8.61
C LYS A 27 -19.20 -11.80 -7.19
N TYR A 28 -19.01 -12.82 -6.36
CA TYR A 28 -18.53 -12.66 -4.99
C TYR A 28 -17.04 -13.01 -4.95
N PRO A 29 -16.15 -12.04 -4.67
CA PRO A 29 -14.75 -12.35 -4.42
C PRO A 29 -14.61 -13.11 -3.11
N LEU A 30 -13.74 -14.11 -3.11
CA LEU A 30 -13.39 -14.84 -1.89
C LEU A 30 -12.36 -14.05 -1.09
N ILE A 31 -11.46 -13.33 -1.78
CA ILE A 31 -10.33 -12.62 -1.19
C ILE A 31 -10.32 -11.18 -1.69
N LEU A 32 -10.19 -10.24 -0.76
CA LEU A 32 -10.00 -8.81 -1.05
C LEU A 32 -8.53 -8.46 -0.83
N THR A 33 -7.89 -7.85 -1.83
CA THR A 33 -6.52 -7.36 -1.72
C THR A 33 -6.44 -5.90 -2.17
N ASN A 34 -5.60 -5.12 -1.51
CA ASN A 34 -5.30 -3.77 -1.96
C ASN A 34 -4.08 -3.80 -2.88
N VAL A 35 -4.13 -3.01 -3.94
CA VAL A 35 -2.92 -2.65 -4.69
C VAL A 35 -2.35 -1.40 -4.02
N GLU A 36 -1.06 -1.43 -3.71
CA GLU A 36 -0.33 -0.32 -3.08
C GLU A 36 0.99 -0.10 -3.80
N LEU A 37 1.45 1.15 -3.86
CA LEU A 37 2.79 1.49 -4.33
C LEU A 37 3.73 1.54 -3.12
N GLN A 38 4.61 0.55 -2.99
CA GLN A 38 5.58 0.49 -1.90
C GLN A 38 6.99 0.64 -2.46
N SER A 39 7.69 1.71 -2.06
CA SER A 39 9.09 1.95 -2.43
C SER A 39 9.38 1.77 -3.92
N SER A 40 8.55 2.37 -4.79
CA SER A 40 8.67 2.28 -6.26
C SER A 40 8.35 0.92 -6.89
N MET A 41 7.71 0.01 -6.15
CA MET A 41 7.16 -1.24 -6.66
C MET A 41 5.66 -1.35 -6.39
N ILE A 42 4.92 -1.92 -7.34
CA ILE A 42 3.49 -2.19 -7.20
C ILE A 42 3.35 -3.54 -6.51
N VAL A 43 2.71 -3.56 -5.33
CA VAL A 43 2.61 -4.74 -4.48
C VAL A 43 1.16 -4.95 -4.04
N LEU A 44 0.78 -6.21 -3.87
CA LEU A 44 -0.51 -6.59 -3.28
C LEU A 44 -0.38 -6.67 -1.76
N ASN A 45 -1.35 -6.09 -1.06
CA ASN A 45 -1.43 -6.10 0.39
C ASN A 45 -2.82 -6.62 0.83
N PRO A 46 -2.94 -7.84 1.37
CA PRO A 46 -1.86 -8.82 1.61
C PRO A 46 -1.30 -9.42 0.32
N SER A 47 -0.07 -9.93 0.39
CA SER A 47 0.56 -10.61 -0.75
C SER A 47 -0.08 -11.97 -1.01
N ILE A 48 0.12 -12.53 -2.19
CA ILE A 48 -0.47 -13.85 -2.55
C ILE A 48 0.12 -14.95 -1.68
N ASP A 49 1.40 -14.85 -1.36
CA ASP A 49 2.08 -15.79 -0.46
C ASP A 49 1.51 -15.70 0.95
N GLU A 50 1.22 -14.50 1.45
CA GLU A 50 0.54 -14.31 2.74
C GLU A 50 -0.87 -14.90 2.72
N VAL A 51 -1.63 -14.70 1.65
CA VAL A 51 -2.96 -15.31 1.49
C VAL A 51 -2.85 -16.84 1.46
N GLN A 52 -1.85 -17.38 0.77
CA GLN A 52 -1.58 -18.82 0.73
C GLN A 52 -1.21 -19.37 2.13
N GLN A 53 -0.40 -18.63 2.90
CA GLN A 53 -0.05 -18.98 4.27
C GLN A 53 -1.27 -18.96 5.19
N LEU A 54 -2.13 -17.94 5.10
CA LEU A 54 -3.38 -17.87 5.85
C LEU A 54 -4.31 -19.04 5.52
N MET A 55 -4.38 -19.44 4.25
CA MET A 55 -5.13 -20.63 3.84
C MET A 55 -4.52 -21.91 4.41
N HIS A 56 -3.19 -22.02 4.46
CA HIS A 56 -2.52 -23.15 5.11
C HIS A 56 -2.86 -23.22 6.60
N GLU A 57 -2.81 -22.09 7.31
CA GLU A 57 -3.19 -22.01 8.73
C GLU A 57 -4.65 -22.41 8.94
N LEU A 58 -5.57 -21.91 8.11
CA LEU A 58 -6.99 -22.28 8.18
C LEU A 58 -7.17 -23.78 8.05
N ILE A 59 -6.49 -24.42 7.10
CA ILE A 59 -6.54 -25.88 6.91
C ILE A 59 -6.00 -26.60 8.15
N ASN A 60 -4.90 -26.12 8.75
CA ASN A 60 -4.38 -26.70 9.98
C ASN A 60 -5.33 -26.53 11.17
N TYR A 61 -6.01 -25.38 11.31
CA TYR A 61 -7.05 -25.20 12.33
C TYR A 61 -8.20 -26.18 12.15
N VAL A 62 -8.67 -26.36 10.92
CA VAL A 62 -9.72 -27.34 10.61
C VAL A 62 -9.24 -28.76 10.91
N LEU A 63 -8.01 -29.10 10.55
CA LEU A 63 -7.40 -30.40 10.87
C LEU A 63 -7.28 -30.62 12.38
N ASN A 64 -6.92 -29.58 13.14
CA ASN A 64 -6.77 -29.66 14.59
C ASN A 64 -8.08 -29.98 15.31
N ILE A 65 -9.24 -29.59 14.76
CA ILE A 65 -10.54 -30.00 15.30
C ILE A 65 -10.66 -31.53 15.35
N PHE A 66 -10.09 -32.24 14.37
CA PHE A 66 -10.15 -33.71 14.31
C PHE A 66 -9.25 -34.42 15.33
N HIS A 67 -8.31 -33.72 15.98
CA HIS A 67 -7.65 -34.24 17.19
C HIS A 67 -8.63 -34.38 18.35
N GLY A 68 -9.66 -33.53 18.42
CA GLY A 68 -10.72 -33.63 19.42
C GLY A 68 -11.73 -34.76 19.14
N ILE A 69 -11.76 -35.30 17.92
CA ILE A 69 -12.77 -36.29 17.50
C ILE A 69 -12.20 -37.72 17.66
N ARG A 70 -12.73 -38.44 18.64
CA ARG A 70 -12.38 -39.83 18.95
C ARG A 70 -13.09 -40.83 18.03
N LYS A 71 -12.46 -41.97 17.75
CA LYS A 71 -13.05 -43.03 16.92
C LYS A 71 -14.25 -43.70 17.62
N TRP A 72 -15.32 -43.94 16.86
CA TRP A 72 -16.44 -44.73 17.34
C TRP A 72 -15.97 -46.14 17.73
N GLY A 73 -16.39 -46.61 18.90
CA GLY A 73 -16.00 -47.92 19.44
C GLY A 73 -14.73 -47.93 20.28
N GLU A 74 -14.02 -46.80 20.44
CA GLU A 74 -13.01 -46.70 21.51
C GLU A 74 -13.70 -46.53 22.86
N VAL A 75 -13.38 -47.44 23.79
CA VAL A 75 -13.88 -47.42 25.16
C VAL A 75 -13.41 -46.13 25.83
N ARG A 76 -14.37 -45.36 26.38
CA ARG A 76 -14.04 -44.33 27.35
C ARG A 76 -13.47 -45.04 28.57
N ILE A 77 -12.15 -45.04 28.74
CA ILE A 77 -11.56 -45.26 30.07
C ILE A 77 -11.77 -43.95 30.84
N ILE A 78 -13.04 -43.66 31.14
CA ILE A 78 -13.40 -42.72 32.18
C ILE A 78 -14.05 -43.63 33.20
N ASP A 79 -13.36 -43.86 34.32
CA ASP A 79 -13.98 -44.49 35.48
C ASP A 79 -15.30 -43.77 35.73
N SER A 80 -16.39 -44.52 35.65
CA SER A 80 -17.77 -44.03 35.81
C SER A 80 -18.01 -43.37 37.17
N LYS A 81 -17.05 -43.47 38.10
CA LYS A 81 -17.02 -42.79 39.40
C LYS A 81 -16.56 -41.33 39.34
N LEU A 82 -15.82 -40.91 38.30
CA LEU A 82 -15.36 -39.51 38.15
C LEU A 82 -16.41 -38.59 37.52
N ILE A 83 -17.39 -39.13 36.80
CA ILE A 83 -18.40 -38.32 36.09
C ILE A 83 -19.39 -37.64 37.05
N HIS A 84 -19.50 -38.11 38.29
CA HIS A 84 -20.54 -37.62 39.22
C HIS A 84 -20.18 -36.32 39.98
N ASN A 85 -18.93 -35.87 39.96
CA ASN A 85 -18.48 -34.76 40.83
C ASN A 85 -17.75 -33.61 40.12
N TYR A 86 -17.80 -33.48 38.78
CA TYR A 86 -17.24 -32.30 38.13
C TYR A 86 -18.31 -31.20 37.97
N PRO A 87 -18.21 -30.07 38.71
CA PRO A 87 -18.96 -28.88 38.37
C PRO A 87 -18.48 -28.40 37.00
N MET A 88 -19.42 -28.15 36.09
CA MET A 88 -19.15 -27.70 34.73
C MET A 88 -18.49 -26.30 34.78
N HIS A 89 -17.16 -26.26 34.76
CA HIS A 89 -16.39 -25.03 34.65
C HIS A 89 -16.19 -24.63 33.18
N ASP A 90 -16.04 -23.32 33.01
CA ASP A 90 -16.11 -22.57 31.76
C ASP A 90 -15.08 -23.04 30.71
N PHE A 91 -15.50 -23.07 29.45
CA PHE A 91 -14.79 -23.71 28.33
C PHE A 91 -13.48 -23.00 27.92
N SER A 92 -13.12 -21.92 28.61
CA SER A 92 -11.98 -21.06 28.30
C SER A 92 -10.65 -21.55 28.89
N GLU A 93 -10.66 -22.48 29.85
CA GLU A 93 -9.44 -23.04 30.46
C GLU A 93 -8.91 -24.29 29.73
N LEU A 94 -9.66 -24.80 28.74
CA LEU A 94 -9.31 -26.03 27.99
C LEU A 94 -8.53 -25.78 26.69
N LEU A 95 -8.08 -24.55 26.45
CA LEU A 95 -7.14 -24.26 25.37
C LEU A 95 -5.72 -24.60 25.89
N PRO A 96 -5.08 -25.68 25.43
CA PRO A 96 -3.72 -25.96 25.83
C PRO A 96 -2.83 -24.89 25.19
N THR A 97 -2.19 -24.10 26.04
CA THR A 97 -1.00 -23.36 25.62
C THR A 97 0.08 -24.40 25.41
N ASN A 98 0.73 -24.36 24.25
CA ASN A 98 1.79 -25.26 23.85
C ASN A 98 2.74 -25.56 25.03
N ASP A 99 2.85 -26.84 25.41
CA ASP A 99 4.02 -27.52 26.02
C ASP A 99 3.75 -28.49 27.19
N ASP A 100 2.55 -28.56 27.78
CA ASP A 100 2.35 -29.43 28.96
C ASP A 100 1.83 -30.84 28.61
N LEU A 101 2.70 -31.63 27.97
CA LEU A 101 2.61 -33.09 27.93
C LEU A 101 3.39 -33.71 29.09
N GLU A 102 3.19 -33.30 30.34
CA GLU A 102 3.62 -34.10 31.50
C GLU A 102 2.66 -34.03 32.69
N LEU A 103 2.35 -35.21 33.21
CA LEU A 103 1.89 -35.50 34.58
C LEU A 103 0.53 -34.96 35.05
N HIS A 104 -0.40 -35.90 35.25
CA HIS A 104 -0.79 -36.19 36.63
C HIS A 104 -0.78 -37.70 36.90
N LYS A 105 0.37 -38.17 37.40
CA LYS A 105 0.43 -39.34 38.28
C LYS A 105 -0.34 -38.99 39.55
N LEU A 106 -1.50 -39.57 39.78
CA LEU A 106 -2.15 -39.51 41.08
C LEU A 106 -2.66 -40.90 41.47
N TYR A 107 -2.13 -41.34 42.62
CA TYR A 107 -2.44 -42.50 43.45
C TYR A 107 -1.70 -43.82 43.16
N ASP A 108 -0.70 -44.01 44.03
CA ASP A 108 -0.09 -45.23 44.52
C ASP A 108 -1.15 -46.11 45.21
N ASP A 109 -1.35 -47.32 44.69
CA ASP A 109 -1.53 -48.50 45.53
C ASP A 109 -1.14 -49.73 44.70
N GLY A 110 -0.35 -50.60 45.33
CA GLY A 110 0.38 -51.67 44.66
C GLY A 110 -0.51 -52.64 43.89
N GLU A 111 -0.25 -52.77 42.60
CA GLU A 111 -0.21 -54.03 41.86
C GLU A 111 0.42 -53.77 40.49
N GLU A 112 1.40 -54.59 40.12
CA GLU A 112 2.06 -54.58 38.81
C GLU A 112 1.04 -54.90 37.70
N ASN A 113 0.34 -53.88 37.21
CA ASN A 113 -0.26 -53.93 35.89
C ASN A 113 0.02 -52.60 35.20
N SER A 114 1.04 -52.64 34.35
CA SER A 114 1.36 -51.59 33.40
C SER A 114 0.21 -51.44 32.41
N TRP A 115 -0.83 -50.71 32.80
CA TRP A 115 -1.83 -50.22 31.86
C TRP A 115 -1.12 -49.22 30.95
N GLN A 116 -0.63 -49.71 29.82
CA GLN A 116 -0.24 -48.86 28.71
C GLN A 116 -1.42 -47.95 28.41
N ILE A 117 -1.27 -46.65 28.70
CA ILE A 117 -2.23 -45.64 28.30
C ILE A 117 -2.33 -45.74 26.79
N GLN A 118 -3.34 -46.47 26.30
CA GLN A 118 -3.59 -46.59 24.89
C GLN A 118 -3.85 -45.18 24.37
N GLN A 119 -2.95 -44.70 23.53
CA GLN A 119 -3.13 -43.41 22.88
C GLN A 119 -4.49 -43.42 22.19
N VAL A 120 -5.35 -42.48 22.60
CA VAL A 120 -6.69 -42.29 22.04
C VAL A 120 -6.55 -42.18 20.53
N LYS A 121 -7.06 -43.15 19.77
CA LYS A 121 -6.95 -43.15 18.30
C LYS A 121 -7.97 -42.16 17.76
N THR A 122 -7.54 -40.93 17.55
CA THR A 122 -8.33 -39.87 16.92
C THR A 122 -8.49 -40.11 15.42
N TYR A 123 -9.53 -39.53 14.81
CA TYR A 123 -9.69 -39.57 13.35
C TYR A 123 -8.64 -38.73 12.61
N TYR A 124 -7.92 -37.84 13.32
CA TYR A 124 -6.87 -36.98 12.77
C TYR A 124 -5.90 -37.74 11.86
N ASN A 125 -5.26 -38.82 12.34
CA ASN A 125 -4.28 -39.55 11.55
C ASN A 125 -4.86 -40.22 10.29
N THR A 126 -6.17 -40.51 10.27
CA THR A 126 -6.83 -41.07 9.09
C THR A 126 -7.15 -39.97 8.07
N ILE A 127 -7.49 -38.78 8.55
CA ILE A 127 -7.85 -37.62 7.71
C ILE A 127 -6.58 -36.94 7.19
N ALA A 128 -5.61 -36.64 8.05
CA ALA A 128 -4.34 -36.01 7.67
C ALA A 128 -3.54 -36.83 6.64
N ASN A 129 -3.60 -38.16 6.71
CA ASN A 129 -2.92 -39.06 5.76
C ASN A 129 -3.79 -39.41 4.53
N ASN A 130 -4.98 -38.83 4.39
CA ASN A 130 -5.82 -39.08 3.23
C ASN A 130 -5.16 -38.49 1.98
N LYS A 131 -4.80 -39.36 1.03
CA LYS A 131 -4.15 -38.99 -0.24
C LYS A 131 -4.97 -38.00 -1.06
N GLU A 132 -6.30 -38.03 -0.96
CA GLU A 132 -7.17 -37.09 -1.68
C GLU A 132 -7.08 -35.68 -1.09
N LEU A 133 -7.03 -35.56 0.25
CA LEU A 133 -6.87 -34.26 0.91
C LEU A 133 -5.49 -33.65 0.64
N ILE A 134 -4.44 -34.47 0.64
CA ILE A 134 -3.09 -34.03 0.27
C ILE A 134 -3.06 -33.52 -1.17
N LYS A 135 -3.71 -34.24 -2.12
CA LYS A 135 -3.82 -33.80 -3.52
C LYS A 135 -4.61 -32.49 -3.64
N LEU A 136 -5.73 -32.34 -2.94
CA LEU A 136 -6.51 -31.11 -2.96
C LEU A 136 -5.71 -29.93 -2.39
N TYR A 137 -4.96 -30.14 -1.32
CA TYR A 137 -4.06 -29.13 -0.77
C TYR A 137 -2.97 -28.71 -1.77
N GLN A 138 -2.36 -29.67 -2.47
CA GLN A 138 -1.41 -29.39 -3.54
C GLN A 138 -2.05 -28.62 -4.70
N ASN A 139 -3.28 -28.95 -5.08
CA ASN A 139 -4.02 -28.21 -6.11
C ASN A 139 -4.28 -26.76 -5.70
N ILE A 140 -4.58 -26.50 -4.43
CA ILE A 140 -4.74 -25.13 -3.89
C ILE A 140 -3.41 -24.37 -3.99
N GLY A 141 -2.28 -25.00 -3.64
CA GLY A 141 -0.96 -24.40 -3.80
C GLY A 141 -0.65 -24.04 -5.26
N ASN A 142 -0.90 -24.97 -6.20
CA ASN A 142 -0.72 -24.73 -7.63
C ASN A 142 -1.63 -23.60 -8.13
N PHE A 143 -2.85 -23.52 -7.62
CA PHE A 143 -3.78 -22.45 -7.94
C PHE A 143 -3.26 -21.07 -7.51
N PHE A 144 -2.62 -20.93 -6.35
CA PHE A 144 -2.01 -19.66 -5.94
C PHE A 144 -0.83 -19.26 -6.84
N ILE A 145 -0.02 -20.22 -7.27
CA ILE A 145 1.09 -19.99 -8.22
C ILE A 145 0.55 -19.60 -9.62
N GLU A 146 -0.49 -20.26 -10.11
CA GLU A 146 -1.10 -19.88 -11.39
C GLU A 146 -1.70 -18.48 -11.34
N ASN A 147 -2.31 -18.12 -10.22
CA ASN A 147 -2.84 -16.78 -10.04
C ASN A 147 -1.71 -15.75 -9.92
N SER A 148 -0.58 -16.02 -9.24
CA SER A 148 0.59 -15.11 -9.13
C SER A 148 1.01 -14.54 -10.49
N LEU A 149 1.17 -15.40 -11.49
CA LEU A 149 1.49 -15.01 -12.86
C LEU A 149 0.38 -14.20 -13.54
N ARG A 150 -0.89 -14.45 -13.21
CA ARG A 150 -2.00 -13.63 -13.71
C ARG A 150 -1.99 -12.25 -13.08
N PHE A 151 -1.70 -12.14 -11.78
CA PHE A 151 -1.58 -10.82 -11.14
C PHE A 151 -0.45 -10.01 -11.75
N GLU A 152 0.72 -10.60 -11.99
CA GLU A 152 1.84 -9.87 -12.60
C GLU A 152 1.45 -9.25 -13.95
N LYS A 153 0.75 -10.01 -14.81
CA LYS A 153 0.23 -9.50 -16.09
C LYS A 153 -0.80 -8.39 -15.94
N GLU A 154 -1.68 -8.51 -14.95
CA GLU A 154 -2.67 -7.47 -14.65
C GLU A 154 -2.03 -6.21 -14.07
N LEU A 155 -0.93 -6.37 -13.33
CA LEU A 155 -0.14 -5.25 -12.82
C LEU A 155 0.71 -4.58 -13.91
N GLU A 156 1.01 -5.28 -15.02
CA GLU A 156 1.72 -4.70 -16.16
C GLU A 156 1.01 -3.46 -16.73
N GLU A 157 -0.32 -3.45 -16.73
CA GLU A 157 -1.13 -2.30 -17.15
C GLU A 157 -0.80 -1.04 -16.32
N TYR A 158 -0.48 -1.20 -15.03
CA TYR A 158 -0.17 -0.07 -14.16
C TYR A 158 1.26 0.46 -14.30
N TYR A 159 2.17 -0.29 -14.93
CA TYR A 159 3.52 0.20 -15.22
C TYR A 159 3.55 1.32 -16.28
N GLU A 160 2.44 1.62 -16.95
CA GLU A 160 2.32 2.85 -17.75
C GLU A 160 2.62 4.11 -16.94
N PHE A 161 2.36 4.09 -15.63
CA PHE A 161 2.61 5.21 -14.72
C PHE A 161 4.00 5.18 -14.08
N ARG A 162 4.87 4.23 -14.47
CA ARG A 162 6.17 3.98 -13.82
C ARG A 162 7.08 5.19 -13.77
N ASP A 163 6.99 6.05 -14.77
CA ASP A 163 7.75 7.30 -14.85
C ASP A 163 7.50 8.24 -13.66
N LEU A 164 6.34 8.14 -13.00
CA LEU A 164 5.99 8.97 -11.84
C LEU A 164 6.86 8.68 -10.61
N TRP A 165 7.26 7.42 -10.40
CA TRP A 165 7.95 6.98 -9.18
C TRP A 165 9.37 6.43 -9.41
N GLU A 166 9.75 6.09 -10.64
CA GLU A 166 11.09 5.59 -10.94
C GLU A 166 12.09 6.72 -11.22
N ILE A 167 11.63 7.84 -11.78
CA ILE A 167 12.55 8.88 -12.22
C ILE A 167 12.96 9.77 -11.04
N ASN A 168 14.27 10.06 -10.94
CA ASN A 168 14.79 10.98 -9.94
C ASN A 168 14.23 12.40 -10.17
N LYS A 169 13.16 12.69 -9.43
CA LYS A 169 12.36 13.93 -9.43
C LYS A 169 13.23 15.18 -9.41
N ILE A 170 14.32 15.14 -8.64
CA ILE A 170 15.24 16.26 -8.45
C ILE A 170 16.08 16.50 -9.70
N ASN A 171 16.55 15.44 -10.35
CA ASN A 171 17.40 15.56 -11.53
C ASN A 171 16.61 16.04 -12.76
N GLN A 172 15.35 15.61 -12.93
CA GLN A 172 14.47 16.14 -13.96
C GLN A 172 14.19 17.63 -13.76
N ALA A 173 13.80 18.04 -12.55
CA ALA A 173 13.55 19.45 -12.26
C ALA A 173 14.81 20.32 -12.49
N LYS A 174 16.00 19.84 -12.10
CA LYS A 174 17.27 20.54 -12.37
C LYS A 174 17.57 20.65 -13.86
N LYS A 175 17.42 19.57 -14.64
CA LYS A 175 17.60 19.60 -16.11
C LYS A 175 16.65 20.59 -16.76
N PHE A 176 15.40 20.62 -16.30
CA PHE A 176 14.38 21.53 -16.80
C PHE A 176 14.71 23.00 -16.49
N ILE A 177 15.24 23.32 -15.30
CA ILE A 177 15.72 24.68 -15.02
C ILE A 177 16.93 25.05 -15.89
N LEU A 178 17.88 24.11 -16.08
CA LEU A 178 19.08 24.35 -16.87
C LEU A 178 18.76 24.72 -18.32
N SER A 179 17.66 24.20 -18.88
CA SER A 179 17.16 24.62 -20.19
C SER A 179 16.58 26.04 -20.23
N ASN A 180 16.58 26.78 -19.11
CA ASN A 180 16.00 28.12 -18.98
C ASN A 180 14.58 28.20 -19.58
N PRO A 181 13.61 27.49 -18.98
CA PRO A 181 12.32 27.27 -19.60
C PRO A 181 11.53 28.57 -19.67
N GLU A 182 10.88 28.79 -20.80
CA GLU A 182 9.87 29.85 -20.94
C GLU A 182 8.62 29.51 -20.13
N TYR A 183 7.82 30.53 -19.84
CA TYR A 183 6.56 30.37 -19.10
C TYR A 183 5.64 29.33 -19.75
N ALA A 184 5.56 29.32 -21.09
CA ALA A 184 4.74 28.35 -21.83
C ALA A 184 5.17 26.90 -21.57
N ALA A 185 6.48 26.63 -21.49
CA ALA A 185 7.01 25.31 -21.19
C ALA A 185 6.70 24.88 -19.75
N ILE A 186 6.75 25.81 -18.80
CA ILE A 186 6.37 25.56 -17.40
C ILE A 186 4.89 25.17 -17.34
N ARG A 187 4.03 25.94 -18.01
CA ARG A 187 2.59 25.68 -18.04
C ARG A 187 2.26 24.33 -18.69
N SER A 188 2.97 23.96 -19.76
CA SER A 188 2.81 22.66 -20.41
C SER A 188 3.07 21.51 -19.44
N ILE A 189 4.15 21.57 -18.65
CA ILE A 189 4.48 20.51 -17.68
C ILE A 189 3.39 20.36 -16.61
N PHE A 190 2.86 21.47 -16.09
CA PHE A 190 1.78 21.39 -15.13
C PHE A 190 0.47 20.88 -15.76
N ALA A 191 0.22 21.20 -17.03
CA ALA A 191 -0.89 20.59 -17.78
C ALA A 191 -0.69 19.07 -17.95
N ASP A 192 0.52 18.61 -18.23
CA ASP A 192 0.84 17.17 -18.32
C ASP A 192 0.61 16.47 -16.95
N PHE A 193 0.92 17.14 -15.83
CA PHE A 193 0.60 16.63 -14.49
C PHE A 193 -0.91 16.56 -14.22
N ASP A 194 -1.69 17.50 -14.74
CA ASP A 194 -3.15 17.46 -14.65
C ASP A 194 -3.76 16.36 -15.53
N ASP A 195 -3.25 16.17 -16.75
CA ASP A 195 -3.68 15.10 -17.66
C ASP A 195 -3.39 13.71 -17.10
N THR A 196 -2.21 13.53 -16.47
CA THR A 196 -1.86 12.27 -15.78
C THR A 196 -2.74 12.05 -14.55
N ARG A 197 -3.03 13.10 -13.77
CA ARG A 197 -3.97 13.06 -12.64
C ARG A 197 -5.37 12.64 -13.07
N ASP A 198 -5.86 13.16 -14.19
CA ASP A 198 -7.17 12.79 -14.75
C ASP A 198 -7.17 11.37 -15.31
N SER A 199 -6.06 10.91 -15.88
CA SER A 199 -5.86 9.52 -16.30
C SER A 199 -5.94 8.55 -15.11
N ILE A 200 -5.34 8.90 -13.96
CA ILE A 200 -5.41 8.10 -12.72
C ILE A 200 -6.84 8.02 -12.18
N LYS A 201 -7.61 9.11 -12.25
CA LYS A 201 -9.03 9.10 -11.83
C LYS A 201 -9.88 8.14 -12.66
N ARG A 202 -9.53 7.90 -13.93
CA ARG A 202 -10.25 6.99 -14.83
C ARG A 202 -9.99 5.51 -14.55
N ILE A 203 -8.94 5.17 -13.80
CA ILE A 203 -8.69 3.78 -13.38
C ILE A 203 -9.91 3.27 -12.58
N SER A 204 -10.29 2.01 -12.74
CA SER A 204 -11.41 1.43 -11.98
C SER A 204 -11.07 1.33 -10.49
N ASP A 205 -11.97 1.74 -9.59
CA ASP A 205 -11.79 1.65 -8.13
C ASP A 205 -11.60 0.20 -7.66
N SER A 206 -12.23 -0.74 -8.36
CA SER A 206 -11.97 -2.16 -8.15
C SER A 206 -12.00 -2.96 -9.45
N LYS A 207 -11.20 -4.02 -9.50
CA LYS A 207 -11.14 -4.97 -10.62
C LYS A 207 -11.28 -6.38 -10.05
N TYR A 208 -12.26 -7.13 -10.56
CA TYR A 208 -12.50 -8.51 -10.16
C TYR A 208 -11.68 -9.45 -11.03
N VAL A 209 -10.79 -10.22 -10.41
CA VAL A 209 -9.99 -11.26 -11.06
C VAL A 209 -10.12 -12.51 -10.21
N GLU A 210 -10.99 -13.41 -10.64
CA GLU A 210 -11.39 -14.60 -9.88
C GLU A 210 -10.18 -15.38 -9.35
N PRO A 211 -10.12 -15.71 -8.04
CA PRO A 211 -11.11 -15.50 -6.96
C PRO A 211 -10.93 -14.19 -6.15
N PHE A 212 -10.05 -13.30 -6.60
CA PHE A 212 -9.66 -12.06 -5.93
C PHE A 212 -10.45 -10.85 -6.43
N GLN A 213 -10.54 -9.82 -5.60
CA GLN A 213 -10.89 -8.47 -6.04
C GLN A 213 -9.81 -7.51 -5.56
N TYR A 214 -9.29 -6.73 -6.50
CA TYR A 214 -8.36 -5.65 -6.22
C TYR A 214 -9.10 -4.39 -5.88
N LEU A 215 -8.64 -3.73 -4.83
CA LEU A 215 -8.96 -2.35 -4.52
C LEU A 215 -7.78 -1.48 -4.95
N THR A 216 -8.03 -0.54 -5.85
CA THR A 216 -6.99 0.37 -6.37
C THR A 216 -6.96 1.69 -5.61
N ASP A 217 -7.89 1.92 -4.66
CA ASP A 217 -8.02 3.17 -3.91
C ASP A 217 -6.71 3.65 -3.29
N LYS A 218 -5.98 2.73 -2.67
CA LYS A 218 -4.69 3.05 -2.04
C LYS A 218 -3.62 3.33 -3.07
N PHE A 219 -3.54 2.54 -4.14
CA PHE A 219 -2.65 2.81 -5.26
C PHE A 219 -2.89 4.18 -5.88
N LYS A 220 -4.14 4.54 -6.16
CA LYS A 220 -4.53 5.88 -6.66
C LYS A 220 -4.07 6.97 -5.70
N SER A 221 -4.33 6.79 -4.40
CA SER A 221 -3.92 7.75 -3.37
C SER A 221 -2.39 7.94 -3.36
N SER A 222 -1.64 6.83 -3.42
CA SER A 222 -0.17 6.88 -3.54
C SER A 222 0.29 7.61 -4.79
N LEU A 223 -0.33 7.37 -5.96
CA LEU A 223 0.03 8.08 -7.19
C LEU A 223 -0.28 9.58 -7.11
N PHE A 224 -1.40 9.97 -6.52
CA PHE A 224 -1.72 11.39 -6.31
C PHE A 224 -0.70 12.06 -5.39
N ASP A 225 -0.24 11.38 -4.34
CA ASP A 225 0.81 11.88 -3.46
C ASP A 225 2.15 12.02 -4.20
N GLU A 226 2.49 11.07 -5.08
CA GLU A 226 3.70 11.13 -5.92
C GLU A 226 3.68 12.32 -6.88
N ILE A 227 2.55 12.57 -7.57
CA ILE A 227 2.36 13.75 -8.44
C ILE A 227 2.46 15.04 -7.61
N ARG A 228 1.80 15.10 -6.45
CA ARG A 228 1.87 16.27 -5.58
C ARG A 228 3.30 16.57 -5.13
N GLN A 229 4.08 15.54 -4.82
CA GLN A 229 5.50 15.71 -4.50
C GLN A 229 6.31 16.22 -5.70
N LEU A 230 6.03 15.73 -6.92
CA LEU A 230 6.64 16.23 -8.15
C LEU A 230 6.34 17.72 -8.34
N GLU A 231 5.08 18.12 -8.28
CA GLU A 231 4.65 19.51 -8.38
C GLU A 231 5.36 20.41 -7.37
N LEU A 232 5.48 19.98 -6.11
CA LEU A 232 6.19 20.74 -5.07
C LEU A 232 7.69 20.89 -5.37
N ILE A 233 8.33 19.84 -5.88
CA ILE A 233 9.74 19.86 -6.27
C ILE A 233 9.93 20.84 -7.44
N PHE A 234 9.15 20.70 -8.51
CA PHE A 234 9.18 21.60 -9.67
C PHE A 234 8.92 23.05 -9.25
N ALA A 235 7.86 23.30 -8.48
CA ALA A 235 7.50 24.63 -8.00
C ALA A 235 8.63 25.26 -7.14
N LYS A 236 9.26 24.49 -6.24
CA LYS A 236 10.39 24.97 -5.43
C LYS A 236 11.55 25.41 -6.31
N TYR A 237 11.87 24.61 -7.32
CA TYR A 237 12.99 24.83 -8.23
C TYR A 237 12.74 26.02 -9.17
N ILE A 238 11.55 26.13 -9.74
CA ILE A 238 11.09 27.27 -10.53
C ILE A 238 11.14 28.55 -9.68
N ARG A 239 10.62 28.52 -8.46
CA ARG A 239 10.66 29.66 -7.54
C ARG A 239 12.07 30.15 -7.27
N ILE A 240 13.01 29.23 -7.04
CA ILE A 240 14.43 29.59 -6.83
C ILE A 240 14.99 30.25 -8.09
N HIS A 241 14.75 29.67 -9.27
CA HIS A 241 15.24 30.19 -10.54
C HIS A 241 14.75 31.62 -10.81
N TYR A 242 13.44 31.86 -10.70
CA TYR A 242 12.86 33.18 -10.91
C TYR A 242 13.23 34.19 -9.84
N ARG A 243 13.37 33.75 -8.58
CA ARG A 243 13.91 34.61 -7.51
C ARG A 243 15.34 35.06 -7.83
N MET A 244 16.20 34.18 -8.34
CA MET A 244 17.56 34.55 -8.73
C MET A 244 17.58 35.54 -9.90
N LYS A 245 16.71 35.36 -10.90
CA LYS A 245 16.53 36.32 -11.99
C LYS A 245 16.08 37.69 -11.47
N PHE A 246 15.08 37.72 -10.60
CA PHE A 246 14.59 38.96 -9.99
C PHE A 246 15.67 39.69 -9.17
N ILE A 247 16.44 38.95 -8.36
CA ILE A 247 17.56 39.53 -7.61
C ILE A 247 18.59 40.14 -8.56
N SER A 248 18.92 39.46 -9.67
CA SER A 248 19.84 39.98 -10.68
C SER A 248 19.34 41.28 -11.31
N ILE A 249 18.06 41.36 -11.66
CA ILE A 249 17.44 42.56 -12.23
C ILE A 249 17.44 43.71 -11.20
N ASN A 250 17.06 43.40 -9.96
CA ASN A 250 17.04 44.38 -8.87
C ASN A 250 18.46 44.90 -8.55
N ASP A 251 19.47 44.03 -8.56
CA ASP A 251 20.87 44.42 -8.36
C ASP A 251 21.38 45.27 -9.53
N PHE A 252 20.97 44.98 -10.76
CA PHE A 252 21.26 45.84 -11.92
C PHE A 252 20.63 47.23 -11.77
N LEU A 253 19.36 47.29 -11.36
CA LEU A 253 18.64 48.55 -11.15
C LEU A 253 19.28 49.39 -10.04
N LYS A 254 19.58 48.78 -8.89
CA LYS A 254 20.29 49.44 -7.77
C LYS A 254 21.68 49.95 -8.13
N LYS A 255 22.39 49.31 -9.05
CA LYS A 255 23.70 49.79 -9.53
C LYS A 255 23.59 51.04 -10.40
N ASN A 256 22.50 51.16 -11.17
CA ASN A 256 22.29 52.28 -12.09
C ASN A 256 21.55 53.46 -11.45
N GLU A 257 20.74 53.23 -10.41
CA GLU A 257 20.03 54.25 -9.65
C GLU A 257 20.92 55.42 -9.16
N PRO A 258 22.07 55.20 -8.47
CA PRO A 258 22.93 56.30 -8.04
C PRO A 258 23.66 56.99 -9.20
N ARG A 259 23.84 56.29 -10.32
CA ARG A 259 24.48 56.87 -11.53
C ARG A 259 23.54 57.86 -12.22
N LEU A 260 22.24 57.55 -12.23
CA LEU A 260 21.19 58.42 -12.75
C LEU A 260 20.88 59.59 -11.79
N ASN A 261 21.00 59.39 -10.48
CA ASN A 261 20.78 60.43 -9.47
C ASN A 261 21.96 61.40 -9.26
N ARG A 262 23.04 61.28 -10.04
CA ARG A 262 24.20 62.18 -9.96
C ARG A 262 23.80 63.60 -10.38
N GLN A 263 24.14 64.59 -9.55
CA GLN A 263 23.94 66.02 -9.90
C GLN A 263 24.75 66.38 -11.14
N LEU A 264 24.11 67.05 -12.10
CA LEU A 264 24.72 67.46 -13.37
C LEU A 264 25.43 68.80 -13.19
N ARG A 265 26.77 68.79 -13.11
CA ARG A 265 27.57 70.01 -12.99
C ARG A 265 28.35 70.31 -14.27
N ASP A 266 28.91 69.27 -14.88
CA ASP A 266 29.74 69.37 -16.08
C ASP A 266 29.20 68.56 -17.26
N LEU A 267 29.69 68.86 -18.46
CA LEU A 267 29.38 68.14 -19.70
C LEU A 267 29.75 66.64 -19.63
N ASP A 268 30.77 66.29 -18.84
CA ASP A 268 31.17 64.90 -18.62
C ASP A 268 30.17 64.14 -17.72
N ASP A 269 29.51 64.82 -16.77
CA ASP A 269 28.42 64.23 -15.99
C ASP A 269 27.22 63.88 -16.88
N VAL A 270 26.90 64.78 -17.83
CA VAL A 270 25.83 64.56 -18.82
C VAL A 270 26.16 63.37 -19.71
N ARG A 271 27.39 63.28 -20.24
CA ARG A 271 27.82 62.12 -21.05
C ARG A 271 27.78 60.81 -20.26
N PHE A 272 28.18 60.85 -18.99
CA PHE A 272 28.13 59.68 -18.11
C PHE A 272 26.70 59.19 -17.89
N VAL A 273 25.76 60.11 -17.62
CA VAL A 273 24.33 59.77 -17.45
C VAL A 273 23.72 59.21 -18.74
N ILE A 274 24.00 59.83 -19.90
CA ILE A 274 23.50 59.37 -21.20
C ILE A 274 24.00 57.94 -21.49
N ASN A 275 25.29 57.66 -21.30
CA ASN A 275 25.84 56.32 -21.50
C ASN A 275 25.17 55.29 -20.57
N THR A 276 24.90 55.66 -19.31
CA THR A 276 24.18 54.76 -18.39
C THR A 276 22.73 54.53 -18.81
N LEU A 277 22.09 55.54 -19.41
CA LEU A 277 20.72 55.45 -19.90
C LEU A 277 20.63 54.58 -21.16
N ASP A 278 21.62 54.69 -22.06
CA ASP A 278 21.75 53.79 -23.22
C ASP A 278 21.94 52.34 -22.78
N THR A 279 22.84 52.08 -21.81
CA THR A 279 22.99 50.72 -21.26
C THR A 279 21.72 50.20 -20.56
N LEU A 280 20.90 51.08 -19.98
CA LEU A 280 19.62 50.69 -19.38
C LEU A 280 18.60 50.35 -20.46
N LYS A 281 18.53 51.15 -21.53
CA LYS A 281 17.64 50.94 -22.66
C LYS A 281 17.96 49.64 -23.41
N GLU A 282 19.23 49.32 -23.61
CA GLU A 282 19.66 48.06 -24.23
C GLU A 282 19.24 46.83 -23.41
N ASN A 283 19.32 46.92 -22.08
CA ASN A 283 18.92 45.84 -21.18
C ASN A 283 17.41 45.84 -20.88
N PHE A 284 16.68 46.91 -21.18
CA PHE A 284 15.25 47.03 -20.87
C PHE A 284 14.44 45.94 -21.56
N VAL A 285 14.68 45.66 -22.84
CA VAL A 285 13.95 44.63 -23.60
C VAL A 285 14.12 43.24 -22.98
N LEU A 286 15.33 42.92 -22.52
CA LEU A 286 15.61 41.65 -21.83
C LEU A 286 14.93 41.60 -20.47
N ILE A 287 14.95 42.71 -19.73
CA ILE A 287 14.31 42.82 -18.41
C ILE A 287 12.80 42.68 -18.54
N ASP A 288 12.17 43.37 -19.49
CA ASP A 288 10.73 43.35 -19.76
C ASP A 288 10.26 41.93 -20.08
N HIS A 289 10.95 41.24 -21.00
CA HIS A 289 10.69 39.85 -21.34
C HIS A 289 10.86 38.88 -20.14
N THR A 290 11.69 39.22 -19.15
CA THR A 290 11.85 38.42 -17.93
C THR A 290 10.88 38.77 -16.81
N ILE A 291 10.26 39.95 -16.86
CA ILE A 291 9.25 40.40 -15.90
C ILE A 291 7.86 39.87 -16.27
N ASP A 292 7.51 39.78 -17.56
CA ASP A 292 6.23 39.22 -18.01
C ASP A 292 5.89 37.84 -17.40
N PRO A 293 6.82 36.88 -17.27
CA PRO A 293 6.58 35.60 -16.60
C PRO A 293 6.49 35.64 -15.07
N LEU A 294 6.84 36.78 -14.44
CA LEU A 294 6.92 36.96 -12.99
C LEU A 294 5.64 37.61 -12.40
N GLU A 295 4.88 38.33 -13.22
CA GLU A 295 3.60 38.97 -12.86
C GLU A 295 2.44 37.96 -12.76
#